data_AF-A0A1J5M616-F1
#
_entry.id   AF-A0A1J5M616-F1
#
_cell.length_a   1.000
_cell.length_b   1.000
_cell.length_c   1.000
_cell.angle_alpha   90.00
_cell.angle_beta   90.00
_cell.angle_gamma   90.00
#
_symmetry.space_group_name_H-M   'P 1'
#
loop_
_entity.id
_entity.type
_entity.pdbx_description
1 polymer ?
#
loop_
_entity_poly.entity_id
_entity_poly.type
_entity_poly.pdbx_seq_one_letter_code
_entity_poly.pdbx_strand_id
1 'polypeptide(L)'
;MAKQKGIIKLKGSIGGMTFYERNRKNLIRTTGGVEKSRIEKDPAFKRTRENMSEFGGSAKVGKAFRMGFVSVIKTMGSVNIVGKITALMRRINANGAGVRG
;
A
#
# COMPACT_ATOMS: atom_id res chain seq x y z
N MET A 1 -15.44 2.68 10.65
CA MET A 1 -16.90 2.66 10.88
C MET A 1 -17.60 2.85 9.55
N ALA A 2 -18.32 1.86 9.04
CA ALA A 2 -19.12 2.05 7.84
C ALA A 2 -20.52 2.57 8.21
N LYS A 3 -21.01 3.52 7.42
CA LYS A 3 -22.25 4.25 7.70
C LYS A 3 -23.41 3.52 7.05
N GLN A 4 -24.30 2.93 7.86
CA GLN A 4 -25.57 2.30 7.44
C GLN A 4 -26.24 3.19 6.41
N LYS A 5 -26.58 2.60 5.27
CA LYS A 5 -27.16 3.35 4.18
C LYS A 5 -28.17 2.38 3.47
N GLY A 6 -29.49 2.56 3.66
CA GLY A 6 -30.62 2.23 2.75
C GLY A 6 -31.43 3.53 2.54
N ILE A 7 -31.84 3.92 1.32
CA ILE A 7 -31.83 5.35 0.84
C ILE A 7 -30.41 5.97 0.89
N ILE A 8 -29.50 5.22 1.44
CA ILE A 8 -28.25 5.63 1.95
C ILE A 8 -27.42 4.55 1.14
N LYS A 9 -26.39 4.91 0.37
CA LYS A 9 -25.40 4.05 -0.33
C LYS A 9 -24.22 3.64 0.56
N LEU A 10 -24.14 2.38 1.00
CA LEU A 10 -23.09 1.87 1.89
C LEU A 10 -21.77 1.68 1.12
N LYS A 11 -20.73 2.43 1.50
CA LYS A 11 -19.36 2.22 1.02
C LYS A 11 -18.48 1.86 2.21
N GLY A 12 -17.91 0.66 2.22
CA GLY A 12 -17.00 0.21 3.28
C GLY A 12 -17.24 -1.22 3.73
N SER A 13 -16.52 -1.67 4.78
CA SER A 13 -16.67 -3.00 5.37
C SER A 13 -17.39 -2.93 6.71
N ILE A 14 -18.43 -3.74 6.92
CA ILE A 14 -19.12 -3.98 8.21
C ILE A 14 -19.19 -5.49 8.42
N GLY A 15 -18.78 -5.96 9.60
CA GLY A 15 -19.09 -7.31 10.08
C GLY A 15 -18.70 -8.44 9.11
N GLY A 16 -17.54 -8.33 8.44
CA GLY A 16 -17.11 -9.34 7.48
C GLY A 16 -17.80 -9.28 6.11
N MET A 17 -18.49 -8.18 5.78
CA MET A 17 -19.01 -7.88 4.44
C MET A 17 -18.45 -6.54 3.95
N THR A 18 -17.88 -6.52 2.74
CA THR A 18 -17.43 -5.31 2.06
C THR A 18 -18.43 -4.91 0.98
N PHE A 19 -18.93 -3.69 1.09
CA PHE A 19 -19.84 -3.07 0.13
C PHE A 19 -19.04 -2.18 -0.84
N TYR A 20 -19.10 -2.50 -2.13
CA TYR A 20 -18.44 -1.74 -3.19
C TYR A 20 -19.33 -1.59 -4.42
N GLU A 21 -19.15 -0.48 -5.14
CA GLU A 21 -19.89 -0.18 -6.36
C GLU A 21 -19.03 -0.55 -7.58
N ARG A 22 -19.59 -1.34 -8.51
CA ARG A 22 -18.97 -1.62 -9.81
C ARG A 22 -20.05 -1.46 -10.89
N ASN A 23 -19.78 -0.63 -11.90
CA ASN A 23 -20.69 -0.41 -13.03
C ASN A 23 -22.14 -0.08 -12.61
N ARG A 24 -22.32 0.85 -11.66
CA ARG A 24 -23.62 1.28 -11.09
C ARG A 24 -24.43 0.18 -10.39
N LYS A 25 -23.83 -0.99 -10.15
CA LYS A 25 -24.41 -2.07 -9.36
C LYS A 25 -23.70 -2.15 -8.01
N ASN A 26 -24.49 -2.22 -6.94
CA ASN A 26 -24.00 -2.41 -5.59
C ASN A 26 -23.70 -3.89 -5.39
N LEU A 27 -22.44 -4.23 -5.12
CA LEU A 27 -21.99 -5.60 -4.89
C LEU A 27 -21.56 -5.76 -3.43
N ILE A 28 -21.95 -6.89 -2.84
CA ILE A 28 -21.54 -7.31 -1.52
C ILE A 28 -20.58 -8.47 -1.69
N ARG A 29 -19.39 -8.38 -1.12
CA ARG A 29 -18.48 -9.52 -0.94
C ARG A 29 -18.33 -9.81 0.53
N THR A 30 -18.25 -11.07 0.92
CA THR A 30 -17.64 -11.42 2.21
C THR A 30 -16.23 -10.83 2.22
N THR A 31 -15.81 -10.23 3.33
CA THR A 31 -14.48 -9.66 3.51
C THR A 31 -13.47 -10.80 3.41
N GLY A 32 -13.08 -11.10 2.19
CA GLY A 32 -11.97 -12.00 1.88
C GLY A 32 -10.66 -11.30 2.22
N GLY A 33 -9.79 -12.02 2.91
CA GLY A 33 -8.50 -11.51 3.34
C GLY A 33 -8.00 -12.28 4.54
N VAL A 34 -6.68 -12.32 4.68
CA VAL A 34 -6.04 -12.86 5.88
C VAL A 34 -6.15 -11.78 6.97
N GLU A 35 -6.52 -12.16 8.20
CA GLU A 35 -6.56 -11.20 9.30
C GLU A 35 -5.19 -10.54 9.50
N LYS A 36 -5.19 -9.25 9.85
CA LYS A 36 -3.94 -8.51 10.11
C LYS A 36 -3.10 -9.16 11.22
N SER A 37 -3.77 -9.61 12.29
CA SER A 37 -3.18 -10.38 13.40
C SER A 37 -2.42 -11.60 12.91
N ARG A 38 -2.98 -12.30 11.91
CA ARG A 38 -2.36 -13.47 11.27
C ARG A 38 -1.17 -13.04 10.41
N ILE A 39 -1.28 -12.01 9.58
CA ILE A 39 -0.12 -11.52 8.80
C ILE A 39 1.05 -11.11 9.71
N GLU A 40 0.77 -10.53 10.87
CA GLU A 40 1.79 -10.09 11.84
C GLU A 40 2.45 -11.25 12.58
N LYS A 41 1.68 -12.29 12.96
CA LYS A 41 2.16 -13.34 13.87
C LYS A 41 2.48 -14.67 13.19
N ASP A 42 1.77 -15.02 12.12
CA ASP A 42 1.87 -16.34 11.50
C ASP A 42 3.22 -16.47 10.75
N PRO A 43 3.97 -17.58 10.96
CA PRO A 43 5.25 -17.82 10.31
C PRO A 43 5.16 -17.87 8.79
N ALA A 44 4.01 -18.28 8.22
CA ALA A 44 3.81 -18.29 6.77
C ALA A 44 3.96 -16.90 6.13
N PHE A 45 3.70 -15.83 6.90
CA PHE A 45 3.81 -14.44 6.44
C PHE A 45 5.15 -13.78 6.76
N LYS A 46 6.15 -14.52 7.25
CA LYS A 46 7.48 -13.97 7.57
C LYS A 46 8.09 -13.22 6.38
N ARG A 47 8.12 -13.85 5.20
CA ARG A 47 8.63 -13.22 3.95
C ARG A 47 7.81 -12.03 3.50
N THR A 48 6.49 -12.04 3.75
CA THR A 48 5.63 -10.90 3.47
C THR A 48 6.00 -9.72 4.35
N ARG A 49 6.27 -9.95 5.65
CA ARG A 49 6.70 -8.89 6.58
C ARG A 49 8.06 -8.30 6.23
N GLU A 50 9.02 -9.15 5.88
CA GLU A 50 10.32 -8.70 5.39
C GLU A 50 10.17 -7.79 4.16
N ASN A 51 9.42 -8.24 3.14
CA ASN A 51 9.17 -7.44 1.95
C ASN A 51 8.43 -6.12 2.25
N MET A 52 7.49 -6.12 3.20
CA MET A 52 6.78 -4.91 3.62
C MET A 52 7.72 -3.89 4.26
N SER A 53 8.63 -4.34 5.12
CA SER A 53 9.63 -3.49 5.77
C SER A 53 10.59 -2.89 4.75
N GLU A 54 11.17 -3.72 3.88
CA GLU A 54 12.06 -3.27 2.79
C GLU A 54 11.40 -2.25 1.85
N PHE A 55 10.12 -2.48 1.51
CA PHE A 55 9.35 -1.57 0.66
C PHE A 55 9.04 -0.26 1.40
N GLY A 56 8.70 -0.33 2.68
CA GLY A 56 8.50 0.83 3.54
C GLY A 56 9.75 1.69 3.67
N GLY A 57 10.92 1.06 3.87
CA GLY A 57 12.23 1.72 3.86
C GLY A 57 12.50 2.43 2.54
N SER A 58 12.32 1.72 1.42
CA SER A 58 12.50 2.27 0.06
C SER A 58 11.60 3.48 -0.20
N ALA A 59 10.35 3.44 0.26
CA ALA A 59 9.41 4.56 0.14
C ALA A 59 9.81 5.76 1.02
N LYS A 60 10.33 5.52 2.23
CA LYS A 60 10.82 6.57 3.14
C LYS A 60 12.02 7.30 2.56
N VAL A 61 13.02 6.56 2.06
CA VAL A 61 14.19 7.13 1.38
C VAL A 61 13.77 7.85 0.10
N GLY A 62 12.89 7.25 -0.70
CA GLY A 62 12.35 7.89 -1.90
C GLY A 62 11.58 9.19 -1.60
N LYS A 63 10.91 9.30 -0.43
CA LYS A 63 10.33 10.57 0.03
C LYS A 63 11.41 11.59 0.36
N ALA A 64 12.43 11.21 1.14
CA ALA A 64 13.53 12.10 1.51
C ALA A 64 14.26 12.64 0.27
N PHE A 65 14.56 11.78 -0.70
CA PHE A 65 15.15 12.18 -1.99
C PHE A 65 14.28 13.22 -2.70
N ARG A 66 12.97 12.97 -2.84
CA ARG A 66 12.07 13.94 -3.48
C ARG A 66 12.00 15.27 -2.74
N MET A 67 12.05 15.26 -1.41
CA MET A 67 12.06 16.47 -0.59
C MET A 67 13.35 17.29 -0.81
N GLY A 68 14.49 16.66 -1.03
CA GLY A 68 15.74 17.36 -1.36
C GLY A 68 15.73 17.98 -2.76
N PHE A 69 15.06 17.34 -3.73
CA PHE A 69 15.03 17.77 -5.13
C PHE A 69 13.69 18.39 -5.55
N VAL A 70 12.92 18.97 -4.62
CA VAL A 70 11.57 19.51 -4.92
C VAL A 70 11.59 20.54 -6.04
N SER A 71 12.58 21.44 -6.06
CA SER A 71 12.70 22.48 -7.09
C SER A 71 12.86 21.88 -8.49
N VAL A 72 13.74 20.88 -8.64
CA VAL A 72 13.99 20.19 -9.92
C VAL A 72 12.79 19.35 -10.34
N ILE A 73 12.18 18.61 -9.41
CA ILE A 73 11.05 17.73 -9.69
C ILE A 73 9.80 18.54 -10.06
N LYS A 74 9.61 19.74 -9.52
CA LYS A 74 8.49 20.60 -9.94
C LYS A 74 8.63 21.06 -11.39
N THR A 75 9.85 21.33 -11.84
CA THR A 75 10.10 21.85 -13.20
C THR A 75 10.20 20.75 -14.26
N MET A 76 10.77 19.59 -13.90
CA MET A 76 11.10 18.51 -14.85
C MET A 76 10.43 17.16 -14.53
N GLY A 77 9.54 17.12 -13.54
CA GLY A 77 8.94 15.88 -13.05
C GLY A 77 7.87 15.31 -13.98
N SER A 78 7.92 14.00 -14.20
CA SER A 78 6.83 13.25 -14.85
C SER A 78 5.75 12.83 -13.84
N VAL A 79 4.51 12.60 -14.30
CA VAL A 79 3.37 12.14 -13.47
C VAL A 79 3.70 10.88 -12.63
N ASN A 80 4.59 10.03 -13.13
CA ASN A 80 4.96 8.76 -12.50
C ASN A 80 6.30 8.80 -11.74
N ILE A 81 6.87 10.00 -11.46
CA ILE A 81 8.20 10.13 -10.87
C ILE A 81 8.30 9.51 -9.48
N VAL A 82 7.23 9.56 -8.69
CA VAL A 82 7.18 8.94 -7.35
C VAL A 82 7.35 7.42 -7.44
N GLY A 83 6.61 6.78 -8.36
CA GLY A 83 6.71 5.33 -8.58
C GLY A 83 8.08 4.93 -9.10
N LYS A 84 8.66 5.71 -10.02
CA LYS A 84 10.01 5.47 -10.57
C LYS A 84 11.09 5.55 -9.48
N ILE A 85 11.03 6.58 -8.63
CA ILE A 85 11.99 6.75 -7.53
C ILE A 85 11.85 5.60 -6.52
N THR A 86 10.64 5.24 -6.11
CA THR A 86 10.44 4.11 -5.19
C THR A 86 10.92 2.79 -5.79
N ALA A 87 10.70 2.56 -7.10
CA ALA A 87 11.20 1.38 -7.79
C ALA A 87 12.74 1.34 -7.85
N LEU A 88 13.39 2.49 -8.08
CA LEU A 88 14.84 2.61 -8.03
C LEU A 88 15.37 2.31 -6.62
N MET A 89 14.78 2.92 -5.58
CA MET A 89 15.15 2.67 -4.19
C MET A 89 14.99 1.20 -3.81
N ARG A 90 13.93 0.54 -4.30
CA ARG A 90 13.73 -0.90 -4.10
C ARG A 90 14.83 -1.75 -4.76
N ARG A 91 15.28 -1.38 -5.97
CA ARG A 91 16.40 -2.07 -6.63
C ARG A 91 17.70 -1.91 -5.87
N ILE A 92 17.96 -0.70 -5.35
CA ILE A 92 19.12 -0.42 -4.50
C ILE A 92 19.05 -1.28 -3.22
N ASN A 93 17.90 -1.29 -2.55
CA ASN A 93 17.71 -2.05 -1.32
C ASN A 93 17.92 -3.56 -1.54
N ALA A 94 17.43 -4.10 -2.65
CA ALA A 94 17.60 -5.52 -2.99
C ALA A 94 19.07 -5.94 -3.23
N ASN A 95 19.95 -5.00 -3.60
CA ASN A 95 21.37 -5.23 -3.80
C ASN A 95 22.23 -4.91 -2.56
N GLY A 96 21.61 -4.45 -1.47
CA GLY A 96 22.33 -4.11 -0.24
C GLY A 96 22.83 -5.35 0.50
N ALA A 97 23.96 -5.22 1.21
CA ALA A 97 24.51 -6.28 2.07
C ALA A 97 23.76 -6.46 3.41
N GLY A 98 22.65 -5.75 3.59
CA GLY A 98 21.86 -5.77 4.82
C GLY A 98 21.12 -7.09 5.03
N VAL A 99 20.70 -7.32 6.27
CA VAL A 99 19.80 -8.44 6.59
C VAL A 99 18.45 -8.19 5.90
N ARG A 100 17.82 -9.27 5.44
CA ARG A 100 16.52 -9.23 4.78
C ARG A 100 15.42 -8.75 5.75
N GLY A 101 14.57 -7.82 5.29
CA GLY A 101 13.53 -7.17 6.09
C GLY A 101 13.90 -5.78 6.60
#